data_AF-A0A160JIX9-F1
#
_entry.id   AF-A0A160JIX9-F1
#
_cell.length_a   1.000
_cell.length_b   1.000
_cell.length_c   1.000
_cell.angle_alpha   90.00
_cell.angle_beta   90.00
_cell.angle_gamma   90.00
#
_symmetry.space_group_name_H-M   'P 1'
#
loop_
_entity.id
_entity.type
_entity.pdbx_description
1 polymer ?
#
loop_
_entity_poly.entity_id
_entity_poly.type
_entity_poly.pdbx_seq_one_letter_code
_entity_poly.pdbx_strand_id
1 'polypeptide(L)'
;MNSFSRFSKGPLLALSLALGVSMAAALPGHAQTAPTAEQVAVAKAAGTSADQLNARVVVASHFYAATDLTTARYADDSKGIDFSKPLEVIDIPAGTTWFQYVRTGYDTVRFGNFFSPVVTATPDCLGISGAGRAEYKAVLPSGQGLRSVAAPIVDSWTTPGTSVQTAGGCTQVVVPNSVKAGVTSGGLAQ
;
A
#
# COMPACT_ATOMS: atom_id res chain seq x y z
N MET A 1 15.29 13.40 -91.62
CA MET A 1 16.49 13.94 -90.96
C MET A 1 16.44 13.56 -89.49
N ASN A 2 17.51 12.91 -89.04
CA ASN A 2 17.95 12.57 -87.68
C ASN A 2 17.09 11.61 -86.83
N SER A 3 17.63 10.71 -86.00
CA SER A 3 18.86 9.90 -85.95
C SER A 3 18.80 9.19 -84.58
N PHE A 4 18.87 7.87 -84.60
CA PHE A 4 19.51 6.94 -83.65
C PHE A 4 19.46 7.11 -82.10
N SER A 5 19.06 5.97 -81.49
CA SER A 5 19.79 5.18 -80.47
C SER A 5 19.51 5.29 -78.96
N ARG A 6 18.97 4.16 -78.43
CA ARG A 6 19.33 3.33 -77.26
C ARG A 6 19.99 3.99 -76.02
N PHE A 7 19.54 3.63 -74.81
CA PHE A 7 20.31 2.86 -73.81
C PHE A 7 19.43 2.41 -72.63
N SER A 8 19.71 1.20 -72.13
CA SER A 8 19.10 0.55 -70.96
C SER A 8 19.71 1.03 -69.63
N LYS A 9 18.99 0.82 -68.50
CA LYS A 9 19.49 0.19 -67.25
C LYS A 9 18.46 0.25 -66.11
N GLY A 10 18.03 -0.96 -65.70
CA GLY A 10 17.89 -1.53 -64.35
C GLY A 10 17.43 -0.73 -63.11
N PRO A 11 16.69 -1.36 -62.18
CA PRO A 11 16.12 -0.74 -60.98
C PRO A 11 17.09 -0.79 -59.77
N LEU A 12 17.01 0.20 -58.88
CA LEU A 12 17.61 0.19 -57.55
C LEU A 12 16.49 0.05 -56.51
N LEU A 13 16.33 -1.16 -55.98
CA LEU A 13 15.54 -1.45 -54.79
C LEU A 13 16.32 -0.99 -53.56
N ALA A 14 15.82 0.02 -52.85
CA ALA A 14 16.36 0.45 -51.56
C ALA A 14 15.74 -0.39 -50.43
N LEU A 15 16.52 -1.31 -49.87
CA LEU A 15 16.16 -2.12 -48.71
C LEU A 15 16.37 -1.26 -47.44
N SER A 16 15.28 -0.74 -46.88
CA SER A 16 15.31 0.00 -45.61
C SER A 16 15.29 -0.98 -44.44
N LEU A 17 16.41 -1.06 -43.72
CA LEU A 17 16.58 -1.86 -42.52
C LEU A 17 15.93 -1.13 -41.34
N ALA A 18 14.67 -1.48 -41.01
CA ALA A 18 14.04 -1.01 -39.79
C ALA A 18 14.57 -1.82 -38.60
N LEU A 19 15.45 -1.22 -37.78
CA LEU A 19 15.71 -1.71 -36.43
C LEU A 19 14.45 -1.50 -35.59
N GLY A 20 13.61 -2.52 -35.53
CA GLY A 20 12.55 -2.61 -34.54
C GLY A 20 13.18 -2.85 -33.16
N VAL A 21 13.25 -1.81 -32.34
CA VAL A 21 13.44 -1.96 -30.89
C VAL A 21 12.16 -2.62 -30.37
N SER A 22 12.20 -3.93 -30.14
CA SER A 22 11.16 -4.61 -29.39
C SER A 22 11.15 -4.06 -27.98
N MET A 23 10.21 -3.17 -27.68
CA MET A 23 9.84 -2.88 -26.30
C MET A 23 9.28 -4.17 -25.72
N ALA A 24 10.06 -4.85 -24.88
CA ALA A 24 9.54 -5.91 -24.04
C ALA A 24 8.44 -5.30 -23.16
N ALA A 25 7.19 -5.63 -23.47
CA ALA A 25 6.07 -5.33 -22.60
C ALA A 25 6.33 -6.04 -21.27
N ALA A 26 6.56 -5.27 -20.21
CA ALA A 26 6.65 -5.80 -18.85
C ALA A 26 5.31 -6.47 -18.52
N LEU A 27 5.33 -7.79 -18.37
CA LEU A 27 4.18 -8.55 -17.92
C LEU A 27 3.84 -8.17 -16.46
N PRO A 28 2.56 -8.00 -16.10
CA PRO A 28 2.17 -7.75 -14.72
C PRO A 28 2.28 -9.06 -13.93
N GLY A 29 3.11 -9.09 -12.89
CA GLY A 29 3.18 -10.23 -11.97
C GLY A 29 4.53 -10.54 -11.33
N HIS A 30 5.50 -9.62 -11.33
CA HIS A 30 6.70 -9.85 -10.52
C HIS A 30 6.33 -9.71 -9.04
N ALA A 31 6.30 -10.85 -8.33
CA ALA A 31 6.39 -10.86 -6.88
C ALA A 31 7.55 -9.93 -6.47
N GLN A 32 7.24 -8.90 -5.69
CA GLN A 32 8.25 -7.97 -5.21
C GLN A 32 9.30 -8.77 -4.44
N THR A 33 10.55 -8.69 -4.90
CA THR A 33 11.68 -9.37 -4.25
C THR A 33 11.72 -9.04 -2.77
N ALA A 34 12.04 -10.03 -1.94
CA ALA A 34 12.13 -9.84 -0.51
C ALA A 34 13.12 -8.69 -0.17
N PRO A 35 12.77 -7.79 0.77
CA PRO A 35 13.67 -6.73 1.22
C PRO A 35 14.95 -7.32 1.78
N THR A 36 16.09 -6.70 1.49
CA THR A 36 17.35 -7.03 2.15
C THR A 36 17.32 -6.61 3.61
N ALA A 37 18.20 -7.19 4.45
CA ALA A 37 18.34 -6.77 5.84
C ALA A 37 18.70 -5.28 5.98
N GLU A 38 19.50 -4.77 5.04
CA GLU A 38 19.81 -3.34 4.94
C GLU A 38 18.57 -2.50 4.65
N GLN A 39 17.74 -2.88 3.68
CA GLN A 39 16.49 -2.18 3.38
C GLN A 39 15.53 -2.18 4.59
N VAL A 40 15.44 -3.31 5.31
CA VAL A 40 14.64 -3.37 6.54
C VAL A 40 15.18 -2.40 7.61
N ALA A 41 16.49 -2.33 7.79
CA ALA A 41 17.11 -1.39 8.74
C ALA A 41 16.90 0.08 8.32
N VAL A 42 17.07 0.38 7.03
CA VAL A 42 16.89 1.72 6.46
C VAL A 42 15.43 2.17 6.56
N ALA A 43 14.46 1.28 6.35
CA ALA A 43 13.04 1.60 6.47
C ALA A 43 12.62 2.01 7.90
N LYS A 44 13.24 1.40 8.91
CA LYS A 44 13.06 1.69 10.35
C LYS A 44 13.70 2.99 10.79
N ALA A 45 14.73 3.45 10.07
CA ALA A 45 15.48 4.64 10.44
C ALA A 45 14.65 5.92 10.26
N ALA A 46 14.86 6.90 11.13
CA ALA A 46 14.29 8.24 10.98
C ALA A 46 14.96 9.01 9.82
N GLY A 47 14.22 9.91 9.19
CA GLY A 47 14.68 10.72 8.07
C GLY A 47 13.84 10.52 6.80
N THR A 48 14.21 11.24 5.74
CA THR A 48 13.48 11.27 4.46
C THR A 48 14.42 11.21 3.26
N SER A 49 15.56 10.53 3.38
CA SER A 49 16.45 10.33 2.21
C SER A 49 15.75 9.49 1.15
N ALA A 50 16.18 9.60 -0.11
CA ALA A 50 15.62 8.80 -1.21
C ALA A 50 15.70 7.29 -0.91
N ASP A 51 16.81 6.82 -0.32
CA ASP A 51 16.99 5.43 0.08
C ASP A 51 16.00 5.00 1.16
N GLN A 52 15.71 5.88 2.13
CA GLN A 52 14.71 5.62 3.17
C GLN A 52 13.30 5.52 2.60
N LEU A 53 12.91 6.45 1.73
CA LEU A 53 11.61 6.42 1.06
C LEU A 53 11.45 5.13 0.23
N ASN A 54 12.47 4.80 -0.57
CA ASN A 54 12.48 3.59 -1.39
C ASN A 54 12.43 2.31 -0.55
N ALA A 55 13.23 2.22 0.52
CA ALA A 55 13.23 1.06 1.39
C ALA A 55 11.87 0.82 2.06
N ARG A 56 11.17 1.89 2.49
CA ARG A 56 9.84 1.77 3.10
C ARG A 56 8.80 1.29 2.10
N VAL A 57 8.86 1.77 0.85
CA VAL A 57 8.01 1.27 -0.24
C VAL A 57 8.28 -0.21 -0.49
N VAL A 58 9.55 -0.62 -0.59
CA VAL A 58 9.94 -2.03 -0.81
C VAL A 58 9.43 -2.92 0.33
N VAL A 59 9.64 -2.53 1.60
CA VAL A 59 9.17 -3.31 2.76
C VAL A 59 7.65 -3.40 2.81
N ALA A 60 6.94 -2.27 2.65
CA ALA A 60 5.48 -2.26 2.70
C ALA A 60 4.88 -3.11 1.58
N SER A 61 5.32 -2.90 0.35
CA SER A 61 4.80 -3.62 -0.82
C SER A 61 5.09 -5.12 -0.77
N HIS A 62 6.27 -5.53 -0.30
CA HIS A 62 6.57 -6.93 -0.06
C HIS A 62 5.69 -7.55 1.02
N PHE A 63 5.44 -6.84 2.13
CA PHE A 63 4.53 -7.34 3.18
C PHE A 63 3.13 -7.65 2.63
N TYR A 64 2.59 -6.80 1.76
CA TYR A 64 1.31 -7.06 1.11
C TYR A 64 1.38 -8.23 0.12
N ALA A 65 2.45 -8.34 -0.66
CA ALA A 65 2.63 -9.42 -1.63
C ALA A 65 2.87 -10.80 -0.97
N ALA A 66 3.51 -10.82 0.19
CA ALA A 66 3.85 -12.03 0.94
C ALA A 66 2.71 -12.51 1.87
N THR A 67 1.61 -11.77 1.95
CA THR A 67 0.46 -12.07 2.82
C THR A 67 -0.82 -12.20 2.00
N ASP A 68 -1.91 -12.53 2.67
CA ASP A 68 -3.26 -12.59 2.07
C ASP A 68 -3.91 -11.21 1.87
N LEU A 69 -3.15 -10.11 1.99
CA LEU A 69 -3.58 -8.75 1.63
C LEU A 69 -3.49 -8.50 0.13
N THR A 70 -2.50 -9.10 -0.55
CA THR A 70 -2.22 -9.01 -2.00
C THR A 70 -1.69 -7.65 -2.49
N THR A 71 -0.96 -7.69 -3.62
CA THR A 71 -0.45 -6.49 -4.32
C THR A 71 -1.58 -5.59 -4.84
N ALA A 72 -2.74 -6.15 -5.20
CA ALA A 72 -3.87 -5.36 -5.68
C ALA A 72 -4.36 -4.37 -4.61
N ARG A 73 -4.44 -4.83 -3.36
CA ARG A 73 -4.84 -3.99 -2.23
C ARG A 73 -3.79 -2.94 -1.87
N TYR A 74 -2.49 -3.28 -2.03
CA TYR A 74 -1.41 -2.34 -1.75
C TYR A 74 -1.54 -1.02 -2.54
N ALA A 75 -2.02 -1.08 -3.79
CA ALA A 75 -2.18 0.11 -4.62
C ALA A 75 -3.12 1.17 -4.01
N ASP A 76 -4.12 0.74 -3.24
CA ASP A 76 -5.04 1.64 -2.54
C ASP A 76 -4.55 1.96 -1.12
N ASP A 77 -4.17 0.93 -0.36
CA ASP A 77 -3.77 1.10 1.04
C ASP A 77 -2.48 1.92 1.20
N SER A 78 -1.56 1.86 0.23
CA SER A 78 -0.31 2.64 0.25
C SER A 78 -0.53 4.16 0.20
N LYS A 79 -1.67 4.62 -0.30
CA LYS A 79 -2.04 6.06 -0.30
C LYS A 79 -2.23 6.58 1.12
N GLY A 80 -2.62 5.73 2.06
CA GLY A 80 -2.78 6.06 3.47
C GLY A 80 -1.51 5.94 4.31
N ILE A 81 -0.35 5.62 3.72
CA ILE A 81 0.92 5.45 4.43
C ILE A 81 1.83 6.66 4.21
N ASP A 82 2.26 7.31 5.29
CA ASP A 82 3.28 8.35 5.23
C ASP A 82 4.68 7.72 5.13
N PHE A 83 5.15 7.51 3.90
CA PHE A 83 6.48 6.99 3.64
C PHE A 83 7.61 7.92 4.07
N SER A 84 7.35 9.17 4.47
CA SER A 84 8.36 10.04 5.08
C SER A 84 8.69 9.65 6.52
N LYS A 85 7.87 8.79 7.14
CA LYS A 85 8.07 8.29 8.51
C LYS A 85 8.60 6.86 8.52
N PRO A 86 9.26 6.43 9.61
CA PRO A 86 9.66 5.05 9.81
C PRO A 86 8.51 4.04 9.63
N LEU A 87 8.83 2.87 9.08
CA LEU A 87 7.90 1.76 8.90
C LEU A 87 8.61 0.42 9.16
N GLU A 88 7.90 -0.52 9.74
CA GLU A 88 8.44 -1.84 10.07
C GLU A 88 7.39 -2.95 10.10
N VAL A 89 7.81 -4.16 9.77
CA VAL A 89 7.08 -5.38 10.11
C VAL A 89 7.39 -5.71 11.58
N ILE A 90 6.34 -5.94 12.36
CA ILE A 90 6.41 -6.28 13.78
C ILE A 90 5.70 -7.61 14.05
N ASP A 91 6.18 -8.33 15.06
CA ASP A 91 5.45 -9.45 15.63
C ASP A 91 4.43 -8.93 16.65
N ILE A 92 3.25 -9.54 16.63
CA ILE A 92 2.12 -9.23 17.49
C ILE A 92 1.97 -10.41 18.45
N PRO A 93 2.18 -10.23 19.76
CA PRO A 93 1.87 -11.26 20.74
C PRO A 93 0.36 -11.52 20.85
N ALA A 94 -0.03 -12.77 21.12
CA ALA A 94 -1.43 -13.08 21.41
C ALA A 94 -1.92 -12.33 22.66
N GLY A 95 -3.16 -11.84 22.62
CA GLY A 95 -3.74 -11.04 23.70
C GLY A 95 -3.40 -9.55 23.64
N THR A 96 -2.61 -9.12 22.63
CA THR A 96 -2.35 -7.69 22.39
C THR A 96 -3.67 -6.95 22.23
N THR A 97 -3.86 -5.88 23.00
CA THR A 97 -5.04 -5.03 22.90
C THR A 97 -4.71 -3.75 22.14
N TRP A 98 -5.36 -3.54 21.00
CA TRP A 98 -5.30 -2.32 20.19
C TRP A 98 -6.70 -1.76 19.97
N PHE A 99 -6.80 -0.69 19.18
CA PHE A 99 -8.03 0.05 18.96
C PHE A 99 -8.38 0.13 17.48
N GLN A 100 -9.67 0.15 17.15
CA GLN A 100 -10.12 0.40 15.80
C GLN A 100 -11.46 1.14 15.79
N TYR A 101 -11.58 2.14 14.93
CA TYR A 101 -12.84 2.79 14.60
C TYR A 101 -13.63 1.97 13.59
N VAL A 102 -14.63 1.24 14.06
CA VAL A 102 -15.49 0.38 13.25
C VAL A 102 -16.80 1.08 12.91
N ARG A 103 -17.38 0.77 11.74
CA ARG A 103 -18.70 1.27 11.37
C ARG A 103 -19.76 0.75 12.35
N THR A 104 -20.65 1.63 12.80
CA THR A 104 -21.78 1.30 13.68
C THR A 104 -23.04 1.00 12.87
N GLY A 105 -24.06 0.39 13.51
CA GLY A 105 -25.34 0.07 12.86
C GLY A 105 -25.43 -1.33 12.26
N TYR A 106 -24.44 -2.19 12.52
CA TYR A 106 -24.52 -3.63 12.27
C TYR A 106 -24.87 -4.38 13.56
N ASP A 107 -25.46 -5.57 13.43
CA ASP A 107 -25.80 -6.44 14.58
C ASP A 107 -24.57 -6.91 15.36
N THR A 108 -23.39 -6.89 14.74
CA THR A 108 -22.12 -7.35 15.31
C THR A 108 -20.98 -6.43 14.94
N VAL A 109 -19.99 -6.33 15.83
CA VAL A 109 -18.73 -5.62 15.57
C VAL A 109 -17.95 -6.33 14.47
N ARG A 110 -17.53 -5.59 13.44
CA ARG A 110 -16.76 -6.12 12.31
C ARG A 110 -15.45 -5.38 12.19
N PHE A 111 -14.37 -6.02 12.62
CA PHE A 111 -13.04 -5.43 12.51
C PHE A 111 -12.54 -5.47 11.06
N GLY A 112 -11.88 -4.39 10.63
CA GLY A 112 -11.05 -4.31 9.43
C GLY A 112 -9.61 -4.75 9.70
N ASN A 113 -8.70 -4.45 8.78
CA ASN A 113 -7.29 -4.84 8.89
C ASN A 113 -6.39 -3.77 9.56
N PHE A 114 -6.86 -2.54 9.72
CA PHE A 114 -6.07 -1.42 10.24
C PHE A 114 -6.39 -1.12 11.70
N PHE A 115 -5.41 -1.24 12.58
CA PHE A 115 -5.56 -1.02 14.02
C PHE A 115 -4.65 0.12 14.45
N SER A 116 -5.02 0.81 15.54
CA SER A 116 -4.12 1.74 16.21
C SER A 116 -3.62 1.14 17.51
N PRO A 117 -2.29 1.13 17.76
CA PRO A 117 -1.74 0.76 19.05
C PRO A 117 -1.83 1.90 20.09
N VAL A 118 -2.38 3.07 19.71
CA VAL A 118 -2.42 4.28 20.55
C VAL A 118 -3.86 4.56 20.96
N VAL A 119 -4.13 4.54 22.26
CA VAL A 119 -5.49 4.76 22.82
C VAL A 119 -6.05 6.16 22.56
N THR A 120 -5.19 7.15 22.31
CA THR A 120 -5.61 8.54 22.05
C THR A 120 -5.68 8.87 20.55
N ALA A 121 -5.59 7.87 19.67
CA ALA A 121 -5.68 8.11 18.24
C ALA A 121 -7.11 8.52 17.86
N THR A 122 -7.25 9.55 17.05
CA THR A 122 -8.52 10.01 16.51
C THR A 122 -8.70 9.51 15.07
N PRO A 123 -9.93 9.46 14.54
CA PRO A 123 -10.14 9.12 13.13
C PRO A 123 -9.33 10.02 12.19
N ASP A 124 -9.32 11.33 12.47
CA ASP A 124 -8.64 12.34 11.67
C ASP A 124 -7.12 12.08 11.56
N CYS A 125 -6.46 11.78 12.68
CA CYS A 125 -5.03 11.48 12.63
C CYS A 125 -4.73 10.07 12.07
N LEU A 126 -5.73 9.18 12.03
CA LEU A 126 -5.63 7.85 11.40
C LEU A 126 -5.96 7.87 9.90
N GLY A 127 -6.24 9.04 9.33
CA GLY A 127 -6.51 9.16 7.90
C GLY A 127 -7.92 8.74 7.48
N ILE A 128 -8.89 8.74 8.40
CA ILE A 128 -10.29 8.35 8.13
C ILE A 128 -11.30 9.33 8.74
N SER A 129 -12.49 9.41 8.16
CA SER A 129 -13.63 10.08 8.77
C SER A 129 -14.17 9.28 9.96
N GLY A 130 -14.49 9.97 11.06
CA GLY A 130 -15.14 9.39 12.23
C GLY A 130 -16.65 9.19 12.08
N ALA A 131 -17.27 9.71 11.01
CA ALA A 131 -18.71 9.67 10.83
C ALA A 131 -19.24 8.23 10.77
N GLY A 132 -20.23 7.92 11.61
CA GLY A 132 -20.84 6.59 11.69
C GLY A 132 -19.89 5.51 12.20
N ARG A 133 -18.84 5.88 12.93
CA ARG A 133 -17.90 4.94 13.56
C ARG A 133 -17.86 5.14 15.08
N ALA A 134 -17.56 4.05 15.77
CA ALA A 134 -17.22 4.05 17.18
C ALA A 134 -15.92 3.28 17.39
N GLU A 135 -15.16 3.67 18.41
CA GLU A 135 -13.90 3.00 18.73
C GLU A 135 -14.15 1.77 19.60
N TYR A 136 -13.50 0.67 19.24
CA TYR A 136 -13.55 -0.58 19.98
C TYR A 136 -12.13 -1.06 20.31
N LYS A 137 -12.02 -1.69 21.47
CA LYS A 137 -10.86 -2.51 21.84
C LYS A 137 -10.89 -3.79 21.00
N ALA A 138 -9.78 -4.09 20.36
CA ALA A 138 -9.54 -5.31 19.61
C ALA A 138 -8.49 -6.13 20.35
N VAL A 139 -8.80 -7.38 20.69
CA VAL A 139 -7.83 -8.33 21.24
C VAL A 139 -7.32 -9.19 20.09
N LEU A 140 -6.05 -9.02 19.76
CA LEU A 140 -5.41 -9.65 18.61
C LEU A 140 -4.86 -11.04 18.98
N PRO A 141 -4.92 -12.01 18.03
CA PRO A 141 -4.15 -13.24 18.14
C PRO A 141 -2.67 -12.95 17.86
N SER A 142 -1.82 -13.97 18.01
CA SER A 142 -0.44 -13.86 17.57
C SER A 142 -0.35 -13.73 16.05
N GLY A 143 0.59 -12.93 15.55
CA GLY A 143 0.81 -12.80 14.11
C GLY A 143 1.82 -11.72 13.78
N GLN A 144 1.79 -11.25 12.53
CA GLN A 144 2.60 -10.12 12.08
C GLN A 144 1.72 -8.95 11.65
N GLY A 145 2.27 -7.75 11.75
CA GLY A 145 1.65 -6.53 11.25
C GLY A 145 2.69 -5.59 10.66
N LEU A 146 2.25 -4.72 9.75
CA LEU A 146 3.05 -3.64 9.22
C LEU A 146 2.69 -2.35 9.96
N ARG A 147 3.59 -1.91 10.83
CA ARG A 147 3.48 -0.66 11.57
C ARG A 147 3.96 0.51 10.73
N SER A 148 3.14 1.55 10.65
CA SER A 148 3.42 2.76 9.89
C SER A 148 2.76 3.99 10.52
N VAL A 149 2.92 5.15 9.88
CA VAL A 149 2.21 6.38 10.20
C VAL A 149 1.19 6.67 9.10
N ALA A 150 0.00 7.13 9.48
CA ALA A 150 -1.03 7.53 8.52
C ALA A 150 -0.62 8.80 7.75
N ALA A 151 -0.77 8.77 6.43
CA ALA A 151 -0.61 9.97 5.61
C ALA A 151 -1.83 10.90 5.76
N PRO A 152 -1.65 12.23 5.62
CA PRO A 152 -2.76 13.12 5.33
C PRO A 152 -3.41 12.69 4.00
N ILE A 153 -4.72 12.43 4.01
CA ILE A 153 -5.45 11.93 2.84
C ILE A 153 -6.89 12.46 2.81
N VAL A 154 -7.47 12.56 1.61
CA VAL A 154 -8.90 12.80 1.45
C VAL A 154 -9.65 11.47 1.59
N ASP A 155 -10.38 11.28 2.70
CA ASP A 155 -11.31 10.17 2.86
C ASP A 155 -12.60 10.45 2.09
N SER A 156 -12.75 9.79 0.95
CA SER A 156 -13.95 9.84 0.09
C SER A 156 -14.74 8.53 0.08
N TRP A 157 -14.41 7.59 0.97
CA TRP A 157 -14.97 6.23 0.97
C TRP A 157 -15.73 5.87 2.25
N THR A 158 -15.47 6.54 3.37
CA THR A 158 -16.16 6.23 4.64
C THR A 158 -17.64 6.56 4.56
N THR A 159 -17.97 7.76 4.07
CA THR A 159 -19.35 8.27 3.95
C THR A 159 -19.67 8.57 2.49
N PRO A 160 -20.59 7.83 1.85
CA PRO A 160 -20.96 8.06 0.46
C PRO A 160 -21.35 9.51 0.19
N GLY A 161 -20.77 10.11 -0.85
CA GLY A 161 -21.04 11.51 -1.24
C GLY A 161 -20.38 12.57 -0.36
N THR A 162 -19.56 12.19 0.63
CA THR A 162 -18.81 13.12 1.48
C THR A 162 -17.32 12.84 1.38
N SER A 163 -16.53 13.90 1.19
CA SER A 163 -15.07 13.84 1.25
C SER A 163 -14.57 14.64 2.45
N VAL A 164 -13.70 14.03 3.26
CA VAL A 164 -13.11 14.66 4.44
C VAL A 164 -11.59 14.67 4.27
N GLN A 165 -10.98 15.87 4.24
CA GLN A 165 -9.53 15.97 4.34
C GLN A 165 -9.13 15.61 5.77
N THR A 166 -8.25 14.62 5.90
CA THR A 166 -7.75 14.16 7.20
C THR A 166 -6.32 14.62 7.43
N ALA A 167 -5.96 14.81 8.69
CA ALA A 167 -4.62 15.27 9.08
C ALA A 167 -3.55 14.16 8.97
N GLY A 168 -3.91 12.90 9.20
CA GLY A 168 -2.92 11.82 9.34
C GLY A 168 -2.01 12.02 10.56
N GLY A 169 -0.90 11.28 10.61
CA GLY A 169 0.15 11.42 11.61
C GLY A 169 0.10 10.46 12.80
N CYS A 170 -0.99 9.73 13.01
CA CYS A 170 -1.05 8.69 14.03
C CYS A 170 -0.42 7.37 13.57
N THR A 171 0.09 6.60 14.53
CA THR A 171 0.56 5.24 14.28
C THR A 171 -0.63 4.34 13.97
N GLN A 172 -0.46 3.53 12.93
CA GLN A 172 -1.37 2.47 12.54
C GLN A 172 -0.60 1.18 12.27
N VAL A 173 -1.28 0.05 12.37
CA VAL A 173 -0.77 -1.26 12.03
C VAL A 173 -1.79 -1.95 11.14
N VAL A 174 -1.38 -2.31 9.93
CA VAL A 174 -2.18 -3.21 9.07
C VAL A 174 -1.79 -4.66 9.36
N VAL A 175 -2.79 -5.52 9.52
CA VAL A 175 -2.58 -6.96 9.75
C VAL A 175 -3.16 -7.79 8.60
N PRO A 176 -2.60 -8.98 8.29
CA PRO A 176 -3.15 -9.92 7.31
C PRO A 176 -4.58 -10.36 7.65
N ASN A 177 -5.33 -10.83 6.67
CA ASN A 177 -6.68 -11.38 6.87
C ASN A 177 -6.66 -12.58 7.82
N SER A 178 -5.63 -13.41 7.78
CA SER A 178 -5.41 -14.54 8.69
C SER A 178 -5.31 -14.09 10.16
N VAL A 179 -4.61 -12.99 10.43
CA VAL A 179 -4.53 -12.40 11.78
C VAL A 179 -5.87 -11.75 12.16
N LYS A 180 -6.46 -10.97 11.25
CA LYS A 180 -7.77 -10.33 11.45
C LYS A 180 -8.86 -11.34 11.80
N ALA A 181 -8.85 -12.52 11.18
CA ALA A 181 -9.88 -13.55 11.39
C ALA A 181 -9.94 -14.06 12.84
N GLY A 182 -8.84 -13.95 13.60
CA GLY A 182 -8.80 -14.31 15.02
C GLY A 182 -9.03 -13.14 15.99
N VAL A 183 -9.29 -11.92 15.49
CA VAL A 183 -9.51 -10.76 16.35
C VAL A 183 -10.85 -10.87 17.07
N THR A 184 -10.85 -10.59 18.37
CA THR A 184 -12.06 -10.56 19.19
C THR A 184 -12.30 -9.17 19.77
N SER A 185 -13.55 -8.86 20.09
CA SER A 185 -13.91 -7.56 20.69
C SER A 185 -13.59 -7.57 22.19
N GLY A 186 -12.83 -6.57 22.64
CA GLY A 186 -12.66 -6.21 24.04
C GLY A 186 -13.69 -5.19 24.54
N GLY A 187 -14.73 -4.91 23.75
CA GLY A 187 -15.77 -3.92 24.04
C GLY A 187 -15.47 -2.52 23.50
N LEU A 188 -16.39 -1.59 23.75
CA LEU A 188 -16.21 -0.17 23.40
C LEU A 188 -15.00 0.41 24.13
N ALA A 189 -14.23 1.25 23.43
CA ALA A 189 -13.29 2.14 24.09
C ALA A 189 -14.10 3.24 24.81
N GLN A 190 -13.75 3.51 26.08
CA GLN A 190 -14.37 4.55 26.91
C GLN A 190 -13.51 5.79 26.88
#